data_AF-A0A7S7U5H0-F1
#
_entry.id   AF-A0A7S7U5H0-F1
#
_cell.length_a   1.000
_cell.length_b   1.000
_cell.length_c   1.000
_cell.angle_alpha   90.00
_cell.angle_beta   90.00
_cell.angle_gamma   90.00
#
_symmetry.space_group_name_H-M   'P 1'
#
loop_
_entity.id
_entity.type
_entity.pdbx_description
1 polymer ?
#
loop_
_entity_poly.entity_id
_entity_poly.type
_entity_poly.pdbx_seq_one_letter_code
_entity_poly.pdbx_strand_id
1 'polypeptide(L)'
;MFLWPSTTPVIRALTDEKALTRLLPPSCRLAGDPVLTVGLTMLTNLGWLAGRGYNIFRVGCEIIFDGKAGSVRGNLALVLWENHADPILTGREELGTPKLYATLPDAGFLEDKCTFAASWEGFRFAEFEVVNLKSGPIADPPPQYAAQGGLPLLCYRYHPKVGDWQNADIATMTMSTPGLAPPPVVHQQLKGEGRFAFSRLAGRICRRSTRTLRRLPACRCWNSAARSFRSRQASQISLRWSPFDSRVGPGYQRKKHSASP
;
A
#
# COMPACT_ATOMS: atom_id res chain seq x y z
N MET A 1 -0.75 -8.28 -19.40
CA MET A 1 -0.45 -7.82 -18.03
C MET A 1 -0.86 -8.94 -17.09
N PHE A 2 0.10 -9.60 -16.44
CA PHE A 2 -0.15 -10.82 -15.68
C PHE A 2 -0.49 -10.48 -14.22
N LEU A 3 -1.53 -11.11 -13.68
CA LEU A 3 -1.88 -11.03 -12.28
C LEU A 3 -1.08 -12.10 -11.53
N TRP A 4 -0.15 -11.66 -10.69
CA TRP A 4 0.74 -12.57 -9.96
C TRP A 4 0.10 -13.04 -8.65
N PRO A 5 0.44 -14.24 -8.16
CA PRO A 5 -0.05 -14.72 -6.87
C PRO A 5 0.26 -13.73 -5.74
N SER A 6 -0.70 -13.56 -4.85
CA SER A 6 -0.56 -12.61 -3.76
C SER A 6 -1.38 -12.98 -2.54
N THR A 7 -0.84 -12.70 -1.37
CA THR A 7 -1.55 -12.81 -0.09
C THR A 7 -1.63 -11.43 0.54
N THR A 8 -2.84 -10.96 0.84
CA THR A 8 -3.01 -9.59 1.36
C THR A 8 -3.92 -9.52 2.59
N PRO A 9 -3.35 -9.60 3.81
CA PRO A 9 -4.03 -9.22 5.04
C PRO A 9 -4.22 -7.71 5.13
N VAL A 10 -5.44 -7.27 5.44
CA VAL A 10 -5.80 -5.85 5.57
C VAL A 10 -6.61 -5.64 6.84
N ILE A 11 -6.34 -4.54 7.56
CA ILE A 11 -7.12 -4.05 8.70
C ILE A 11 -7.60 -2.63 8.36
N ARG A 12 -8.88 -2.35 8.65
CA ARG A 12 -9.48 -1.02 8.61
C ARG A 12 -9.89 -0.62 10.01
N ALA A 13 -9.58 0.60 10.43
CA ALA A 13 -9.93 1.12 11.74
C ALA A 13 -10.31 2.59 11.66
N LEU A 14 -11.34 2.99 12.43
CA LEU A 14 -11.63 4.40 12.68
C LEU A 14 -10.46 5.03 13.44
N THR A 15 -10.13 6.27 13.11
CA THR A 15 -9.08 7.06 13.76
C THR A 15 -9.58 8.49 14.04
N ASP A 16 -8.78 9.30 14.73
CA ASP A 16 -9.05 10.73 14.89
C ASP A 16 -9.09 11.44 13.52
N GLU A 17 -10.19 12.14 13.26
CA GLU A 17 -10.44 12.80 11.97
C GLU A 17 -9.45 13.94 11.72
N LYS A 18 -9.23 14.81 12.72
CA LYS A 18 -8.29 15.94 12.60
C LYS A 18 -6.88 15.45 12.31
N ALA A 19 -6.51 14.34 12.94
CA ALA A 19 -5.28 13.63 12.72
C ALA A 19 -5.13 13.15 11.27
N LEU A 20 -6.12 12.46 10.75
CA LEU A 20 -6.10 11.94 9.39
C LEU A 20 -6.20 13.05 8.34
N THR A 21 -6.94 14.12 8.60
CA THR A 21 -7.07 15.27 7.67
C THR A 21 -5.76 16.04 7.52
N ARG A 22 -4.95 16.18 8.57
CA ARG A 22 -3.63 16.86 8.50
C ARG A 22 -2.63 16.16 7.57
N LEU A 23 -2.88 14.91 7.22
CA LEU A 23 -2.04 14.12 6.32
C LEU A 23 -2.35 14.32 4.84
N LEU A 24 -3.52 14.88 4.54
CA LEU A 24 -4.02 14.89 3.19
C LEU A 24 -3.22 15.89 2.34
N PRO A 25 -2.91 15.56 1.07
CA PRO A 25 -2.36 16.52 0.13
C PRO A 25 -3.30 17.72 -0.08
N PRO A 26 -2.80 18.80 -0.68
CA PRO A 26 -3.66 19.91 -1.12
C PRO A 26 -4.83 19.42 -1.97
N SER A 27 -5.98 20.10 -1.85
CA SER A 27 -7.22 19.78 -2.57
C SER A 27 -7.77 18.37 -2.32
N CYS A 28 -7.43 17.76 -1.19
CA CYS A 28 -7.97 16.46 -0.78
C CYS A 28 -8.80 16.59 0.50
N ARG A 29 -9.86 15.80 0.59
CA ARG A 29 -10.70 15.66 1.80
C ARG A 29 -11.05 14.19 2.05
N LEU A 30 -11.41 13.83 3.27
CA LEU A 30 -11.84 12.48 3.60
C LEU A 30 -13.14 12.11 2.87
N ALA A 31 -13.23 10.85 2.43
CA ALA A 31 -14.42 10.29 1.80
C ALA A 31 -15.33 9.60 2.84
N GLY A 32 -15.94 10.39 3.73
CA GLY A 32 -16.78 9.87 4.82
C GLY A 32 -16.00 9.69 6.12
N ASP A 33 -16.25 8.59 6.82
CA ASP A 33 -15.64 8.30 8.12
C ASP A 33 -14.10 8.31 8.07
N PRO A 34 -13.42 8.72 9.15
CA PRO A 34 -11.96 8.75 9.23
C PRO A 34 -11.38 7.35 9.39
N VAL A 35 -11.38 6.57 8.31
CA VAL A 35 -10.90 5.18 8.28
C VAL A 35 -9.44 5.14 7.80
N LEU A 36 -8.57 4.62 8.66
CA LEU A 36 -7.21 4.24 8.31
C LEU A 36 -7.20 2.78 7.83
N THR A 37 -6.60 2.54 6.69
CA THR A 37 -6.38 1.20 6.12
C THR A 37 -4.91 0.85 6.20
N VAL A 38 -4.60 -0.28 6.82
CA VAL A 38 -3.26 -0.84 6.96
C VAL A 38 -3.26 -2.24 6.37
N GLY A 39 -2.31 -2.55 5.50
CA GLY A 39 -2.26 -3.87 4.88
C GLY A 39 -0.87 -4.31 4.49
N LEU A 40 -0.65 -5.61 4.51
CA LEU A 40 0.52 -6.27 3.94
C LEU A 40 0.09 -6.93 2.64
N THR A 41 0.88 -6.81 1.58
CA THR A 41 0.73 -7.58 0.35
C THR A 41 2.01 -8.33 0.10
N MET A 42 1.95 -9.66 0.11
CA MET A 42 3.05 -10.54 -0.24
C MET A 42 2.87 -10.98 -1.68
N LEU A 43 3.75 -10.54 -2.58
CA LEU A 43 3.73 -10.90 -3.99
C LEU A 43 4.75 -12.01 -4.23
N THR A 44 4.38 -13.03 -4.98
CA THR A 44 5.28 -14.13 -5.35
C THR A 44 5.26 -14.38 -6.85
N ASN A 45 6.32 -15.03 -7.35
CA ASN A 45 6.43 -15.47 -8.74
C ASN A 45 6.31 -14.34 -9.78
N LEU A 46 6.92 -13.18 -9.54
CA LEU A 46 6.84 -12.04 -10.47
C LEU A 46 7.77 -12.26 -11.67
N GLY A 47 7.20 -12.41 -12.87
CA GLY A 47 8.01 -12.65 -14.08
C GLY A 47 8.99 -11.53 -14.41
N TRP A 48 8.60 -10.27 -14.18
CA TRP A 48 9.50 -9.11 -14.38
C TRP A 48 10.62 -9.02 -13.34
N LEU A 49 10.54 -9.80 -12.26
CA LEU A 49 11.56 -9.95 -11.23
C LEU A 49 12.20 -11.35 -11.27
N ALA A 50 12.21 -11.99 -12.44
CA ALA A 50 12.75 -13.33 -12.67
C ALA A 50 12.20 -14.39 -11.69
N GLY A 51 10.89 -14.36 -11.43
CA GLY A 51 10.19 -15.29 -10.55
C GLY A 51 10.30 -14.96 -9.05
N ARG A 52 11.05 -13.92 -8.67
CA ARG A 52 11.12 -13.48 -7.26
C ARG A 52 9.81 -12.82 -6.80
N GLY A 53 9.67 -12.73 -5.49
CA GLY A 53 8.60 -12.02 -4.81
C GLY A 53 9.12 -10.78 -4.06
N TYR A 54 8.20 -9.94 -3.58
CA TYR A 54 8.49 -8.88 -2.62
C TYR A 54 7.23 -8.54 -1.82
N ASN A 55 7.44 -7.89 -0.69
CA ASN A 55 6.37 -7.55 0.24
C ASN A 55 6.13 -6.04 0.25
N ILE A 56 4.87 -5.64 0.42
CA ILE A 56 4.41 -4.25 0.48
C ILE A 56 3.64 -4.06 1.77
N PHE A 57 4.09 -3.18 2.64
CA PHE A 57 3.33 -2.72 3.80
C PHE A 57 2.75 -1.33 3.51
N ARG A 58 1.43 -1.23 3.39
CA ARG A 58 0.71 -0.03 2.98
C ARG A 58 -0.04 0.59 4.15
N VAL A 59 -0.01 1.91 4.21
CA VAL A 59 -0.92 2.73 5.02
C VAL A 59 -1.63 3.74 4.11
N GLY A 60 -2.94 3.87 4.25
CA GLY A 60 -3.75 4.75 3.42
C GLY A 60 -5.14 5.05 3.99
N CYS A 61 -5.90 5.87 3.27
CA CYS A 61 -7.29 6.20 3.58
C CYS A 61 -8.06 6.52 2.29
N GLU A 62 -9.39 6.50 2.38
CA GLU A 62 -10.25 6.93 1.27
C GLU A 62 -10.40 8.45 1.28
N ILE A 63 -10.20 9.07 0.11
CA ILE A 63 -10.28 10.53 -0.07
C ILE A 63 -11.11 10.89 -1.30
N ILE A 64 -11.51 12.15 -1.36
CA ILE A 64 -11.93 12.83 -2.57
C ILE A 64 -10.87 13.88 -2.89
N PHE A 65 -10.31 13.81 -4.11
CA PHE A 65 -9.40 14.81 -4.65
C PHE A 65 -10.16 15.72 -5.61
N ASP A 66 -10.17 17.02 -5.33
CA ASP A 66 -10.82 18.05 -6.14
C ASP A 66 -9.81 18.62 -7.14
N GLY A 67 -9.70 17.95 -8.29
CA GLY A 67 -8.81 18.32 -9.39
C GLY A 67 -9.44 19.31 -10.37
N LYS A 68 -8.63 19.88 -11.25
CA LYS A 68 -9.09 20.83 -12.29
C LYS A 68 -10.13 20.22 -13.25
N ALA A 69 -10.02 18.92 -13.53
CA ALA A 69 -10.94 18.19 -14.41
C ALA A 69 -12.16 17.61 -13.68
N GLY A 70 -12.30 17.86 -12.37
CA GLY A 70 -13.36 17.33 -11.53
C GLY A 70 -12.85 16.56 -10.33
N SER A 71 -13.81 16.13 -9.49
CA SER A 71 -13.53 15.40 -8.26
C SER A 71 -13.36 13.91 -8.52
N VAL A 72 -12.34 13.31 -7.92
CA VAL A 72 -12.06 11.87 -7.99
C VAL A 72 -12.06 11.28 -6.59
N ARG A 73 -12.93 10.29 -6.36
CA ARG A 73 -12.87 9.46 -5.15
C ARG A 73 -11.84 8.35 -5.35
N GLY A 74 -10.97 8.14 -4.37
CA GLY A 74 -9.85 7.21 -4.50
C GLY A 74 -9.26 6.78 -3.16
N ASN A 75 -8.41 5.75 -3.18
CA ASN A 75 -7.63 5.38 -2.00
C ASN A 75 -6.29 6.08 -2.05
N LEU A 76 -6.07 7.03 -1.14
CA LEU A 76 -4.77 7.66 -0.97
C LEU A 76 -3.78 6.66 -0.38
N ALA A 77 -2.66 6.46 -1.06
CA ALA A 77 -1.45 5.93 -0.45
C ALA A 77 -0.77 7.04 0.37
N LEU A 78 -0.80 6.93 1.70
CA LEU A 78 -0.07 7.84 2.57
C LEU A 78 1.43 7.48 2.57
N VAL A 79 1.70 6.18 2.64
CA VAL A 79 3.06 5.62 2.58
C VAL A 79 2.98 4.13 2.26
N LEU A 80 3.93 3.66 1.46
CA LEU A 80 4.20 2.25 1.24
C LEU A 80 5.63 1.96 1.68
N TRP A 81 5.83 0.86 2.41
CA TRP A 81 7.14 0.26 2.57
C TRP A 81 7.23 -0.98 1.70
N GLU A 82 8.39 -1.20 1.09
CA GLU A 82 8.71 -2.40 0.33
C GLU A 82 10.09 -2.92 0.73
N ASN A 83 10.35 -4.21 0.50
CA ASN A 83 11.62 -4.86 0.83
C ASN A 83 12.54 -5.08 -0.39
N HIS A 84 12.24 -4.48 -1.55
CA HIS A 84 13.02 -4.62 -2.79
C HIS A 84 13.19 -3.27 -3.49
N ALA A 85 14.38 -2.97 -4.01
CA ALA A 85 14.69 -1.67 -4.60
C ALA A 85 13.98 -1.41 -5.95
N ASP A 86 13.96 -2.40 -6.84
CA ASP A 86 13.36 -2.35 -8.18
C ASP A 86 11.91 -1.80 -8.16
N PRO A 87 10.96 -2.34 -7.35
CA PRO A 87 9.61 -1.79 -7.27
C PRO A 87 9.56 -0.43 -6.56
N ILE A 88 10.51 -0.11 -5.66
CA ILE A 88 10.57 1.21 -5.00
C ILE A 88 10.93 2.29 -6.00
N LEU A 89 11.99 2.09 -6.77
CA LEU A 89 12.49 3.07 -7.74
C LEU A 89 11.46 3.31 -8.84
N THR A 90 11.06 2.24 -9.55
CA THR A 90 10.04 2.31 -10.61
C THR A 90 8.73 2.90 -10.10
N GLY A 91 8.24 2.46 -8.95
CA GLY A 91 7.00 2.99 -8.37
C GLY A 91 7.07 4.48 -8.02
N ARG A 92 8.22 4.98 -7.55
CA ARG A 92 8.38 6.41 -7.23
C ARG A 92 8.54 7.26 -8.49
N GLU A 93 9.37 6.82 -9.42
CA GLU A 93 9.81 7.60 -10.57
C GLU A 93 8.81 7.55 -11.74
N GLU A 94 8.18 6.40 -11.97
CA GLU A 94 7.23 6.20 -13.06
C GLU A 94 5.80 6.53 -12.61
N LEU A 95 5.41 6.14 -11.40
CA LEU A 95 4.01 6.18 -10.93
C LEU A 95 3.74 7.25 -9.85
N GLY A 96 4.78 7.80 -9.23
CA GLY A 96 4.63 8.79 -8.14
C GLY A 96 4.17 8.19 -6.80
N THR A 97 4.31 6.88 -6.60
CA THR A 97 3.90 6.21 -5.36
C THR A 97 4.87 6.52 -4.21
N PRO A 98 4.39 6.79 -2.97
CA PRO A 98 5.23 7.22 -1.84
C PRO A 98 5.91 6.02 -1.15
N LYS A 99 6.82 5.37 -1.88
CA LYS A 99 7.51 4.16 -1.42
C LYS A 99 8.78 4.47 -0.62
N LEU A 100 9.03 3.64 0.39
CA LEU A 100 10.22 3.61 1.23
C LEU A 100 10.71 2.16 1.38
N TYR A 101 11.99 1.99 1.72
CA TYR A 101 12.51 0.67 2.07
C TYR A 101 12.21 0.32 3.54
N ALA A 102 11.85 -0.93 3.79
CA ALA A 102 11.88 -1.55 5.12
C ALA A 102 12.14 -3.06 5.03
N THR A 103 12.59 -3.66 6.12
CA THR A 103 12.64 -5.11 6.27
C THR A 103 11.22 -5.62 6.54
N LEU A 104 10.66 -6.31 5.55
CA LEU A 104 9.31 -6.86 5.57
C LEU A 104 9.37 -8.39 5.36
N PRO A 105 9.43 -9.19 6.43
CA PRO A 105 9.32 -10.64 6.31
C PRO A 105 7.90 -11.04 5.87
N ASP A 106 7.72 -12.29 5.44
CA ASP A 106 6.40 -12.84 5.21
C ASP A 106 5.59 -12.87 6.52
N ALA A 107 4.27 -12.72 6.41
CA ALA A 107 3.40 -12.89 7.55
C ALA A 107 3.41 -14.35 8.01
N GLY A 108 3.50 -14.55 9.32
CA GLY A 108 3.34 -15.86 9.94
C GLY A 108 1.87 -16.21 10.05
N PHE A 109 1.50 -17.39 9.55
CA PHE A 109 0.17 -17.98 9.70
C PHE A 109 0.26 -19.19 10.63
N LEU A 110 -0.49 -19.18 11.72
CA LEU A 110 -0.58 -20.29 12.66
C LEU A 110 -2.02 -20.38 13.15
N GLU A 111 -2.66 -21.54 12.99
CA GLU A 111 -4.06 -21.75 13.36
C GLU A 111 -4.99 -20.68 12.75
N ASP A 112 -5.71 -19.94 13.58
CA ASP A 112 -6.63 -18.86 13.20
C ASP A 112 -5.98 -17.47 13.34
N LYS A 113 -4.65 -17.40 13.31
CA LYS A 113 -3.87 -16.18 13.53
C LYS A 113 -2.91 -15.86 12.40
N CYS A 114 -2.85 -14.58 12.04
CA CYS A 114 -1.88 -13.99 11.13
C CYS A 114 -1.09 -12.91 11.87
N THR A 115 0.24 -12.94 11.78
CA THR A 115 1.13 -11.95 12.42
C THR A 115 2.15 -11.41 11.44
N PHE A 116 2.49 -10.13 11.60
CA PHE A 116 3.52 -9.46 10.80
C PHE A 116 4.15 -8.33 11.59
N ALA A 117 5.44 -8.08 11.36
CA ALA A 117 6.15 -6.92 11.89
C ALA A 117 7.04 -6.30 10.81
N ALA A 118 6.98 -4.97 10.68
CA ALA A 118 7.86 -4.20 9.83
C ALA A 118 8.99 -3.59 10.67
N SER A 119 10.20 -3.64 10.13
CA SER A 119 11.37 -3.06 10.80
C SER A 119 12.26 -2.27 9.85
N TRP A 120 13.04 -1.35 10.41
CA TRP A 120 14.07 -0.62 9.71
C TRP A 120 15.34 -0.66 10.56
N GLU A 121 16.41 -1.25 10.03
CA GLU A 121 17.69 -1.46 10.73
C GLU A 121 17.52 -2.06 12.14
N GLY A 122 16.72 -3.12 12.24
CA GLY A 122 16.44 -3.81 13.51
C GLY A 122 15.42 -3.13 14.41
N PHE A 123 15.02 -1.87 14.13
CA PHE A 123 13.95 -1.22 14.88
C PHE A 123 12.57 -1.61 14.32
N ARG A 124 11.80 -2.35 15.12
CA ARG A 124 10.40 -2.69 14.84
C ARG A 124 9.53 -1.45 15.01
N PHE A 125 9.04 -0.91 13.90
CA PHE A 125 8.23 0.32 13.90
C PHE A 125 6.74 0.05 13.69
N ALA A 126 6.36 -1.12 13.20
CA ALA A 126 4.96 -1.49 13.04
C ALA A 126 4.75 -2.98 13.32
N GLU A 127 3.63 -3.28 13.95
CA GLU A 127 3.15 -4.62 14.24
C GLU A 127 1.71 -4.75 13.77
N PHE A 128 1.37 -5.93 13.28
CA PHE A 128 0.09 -6.27 12.67
C PHE A 128 -0.29 -7.67 13.14
N GLU A 129 -1.49 -7.82 13.66
CA GLU A 129 -2.04 -9.12 14.02
C GLU A 129 -3.52 -9.20 13.67
N VAL A 130 -3.91 -10.34 13.13
CA VAL A 130 -5.30 -10.74 12.96
C VAL A 130 -5.50 -12.07 13.67
N VAL A 131 -6.54 -12.17 14.48
CA VAL A 131 -6.93 -13.40 15.22
C VAL A 131 -8.34 -13.82 14.83
N ASN A 132 -8.74 -15.02 15.26
CA ASN A 132 -10.06 -15.58 15.00
C ASN A 132 -10.35 -15.63 13.48
N LEU A 133 -9.33 -15.93 12.66
CA LEU A 133 -9.45 -16.05 11.22
C LEU A 133 -10.36 -17.22 10.86
N LYS A 134 -11.48 -16.89 10.25
CA LYS A 134 -12.46 -17.87 9.76
C LYS A 134 -12.65 -17.69 8.27
N SER A 135 -12.62 -18.80 7.56
CA SER A 135 -13.01 -18.83 6.16
C SER A 135 -14.44 -18.30 6.01
N GLY A 136 -14.62 -17.41 5.04
CA GLY A 136 -15.93 -16.90 4.66
C GLY A 136 -16.16 -17.10 3.16
N PRO A 137 -17.39 -16.86 2.68
CA PRO A 137 -17.64 -16.83 1.25
C PRO A 137 -16.74 -15.78 0.59
N ILE A 138 -16.20 -16.12 -0.58
CA ILE A 138 -15.54 -15.14 -1.44
C ILE A 138 -16.62 -14.18 -1.91
N ALA A 139 -16.49 -12.91 -1.54
CA ALA A 139 -17.42 -11.89 -2.00
C ALA A 139 -17.17 -11.57 -3.48
N ASP A 140 -18.24 -11.23 -4.20
CA ASP A 140 -18.22 -10.77 -5.58
C ASP A 140 -18.82 -9.35 -5.65
N PRO A 141 -18.03 -8.32 -5.98
CA PRO A 141 -16.62 -8.36 -6.32
C PRO A 141 -15.72 -8.65 -5.09
N PRO A 142 -14.50 -9.18 -5.31
CA PRO A 142 -13.59 -9.50 -4.22
C PRO A 142 -13.31 -8.31 -3.32
N PRO A 143 -13.29 -8.45 -1.98
CA PRO A 143 -13.20 -7.25 -1.15
C PRO A 143 -11.81 -6.62 -1.02
N GLN A 144 -10.76 -7.10 -1.68
CA GLN A 144 -9.60 -6.23 -1.94
C GLN A 144 -9.91 -5.21 -3.05
N TYR A 145 -10.77 -5.58 -3.99
CA TYR A 145 -11.45 -4.63 -4.85
C TYR A 145 -12.39 -3.78 -4.01
N ALA A 146 -13.30 -4.33 -3.18
CA ALA A 146 -14.23 -3.50 -2.39
C ALA A 146 -13.61 -2.69 -1.22
N ALA A 147 -12.50 -3.13 -0.61
CA ALA A 147 -11.76 -2.42 0.45
C ALA A 147 -10.75 -1.41 -0.11
N GLN A 148 -10.37 -1.57 -1.38
CA GLN A 148 -9.91 -0.45 -2.22
C GLN A 148 -11.10 0.14 -3.04
N GLY A 149 -12.36 -0.15 -2.70
CA GLY A 149 -13.58 0.34 -3.34
C GLY A 149 -13.78 0.15 -4.85
N GLY A 150 -12.94 -0.60 -5.57
CA GLY A 150 -12.80 -0.49 -7.03
C GLY A 150 -12.32 0.91 -7.45
N LEU A 151 -11.93 1.71 -6.45
CA LEU A 151 -11.50 3.08 -6.57
C LEU A 151 -10.02 3.07 -6.96
N PRO A 152 -9.58 4.03 -7.78
CA PRO A 152 -8.19 4.13 -8.14
C PRO A 152 -7.30 4.39 -6.91
N LEU A 153 -6.07 3.89 -6.99
CA LEU A 153 -5.00 4.29 -6.10
C LEU A 153 -4.62 5.73 -6.43
N LEU A 154 -4.73 6.61 -5.44
CA LEU A 154 -4.26 7.99 -5.52
C LEU A 154 -2.92 8.11 -4.80
N CYS A 155 -1.99 8.83 -5.40
CA CYS A 155 -0.67 9.11 -4.83
C CYS A 155 -0.34 10.59 -5.00
N TYR A 156 0.42 11.15 -4.07
CA TYR A 156 0.96 12.50 -4.20
C TYR A 156 2.43 12.43 -4.56
N ARG A 157 2.73 12.72 -5.82
CA ARG A 157 4.09 12.74 -6.36
C ARG A 157 4.76 14.05 -5.98
N TYR A 158 5.86 13.93 -5.23
CA TYR A 158 6.67 15.06 -4.81
C TYR A 158 8.15 14.84 -5.17
N HIS A 159 8.73 15.76 -5.95
CA HIS A 159 10.18 15.86 -6.16
C HIS A 159 10.64 17.26 -5.76
N PRO A 160 11.58 17.37 -4.79
CA PRO A 160 12.15 18.66 -4.42
C PRO A 160 13.07 19.19 -5.51
N LYS A 161 13.28 20.51 -5.52
CA LYS A 161 14.36 21.14 -6.27
C LYS A 161 15.71 20.64 -5.80
N VAL A 162 16.62 20.44 -6.74
CA VAL A 162 18.02 20.09 -6.42
C VAL A 162 18.64 21.23 -5.64
N GLY A 163 19.12 20.94 -4.43
CA GLY A 163 19.72 21.93 -3.52
C GLY A 163 18.72 22.77 -2.72
N ASP A 164 17.43 22.76 -3.05
CA ASP A 164 16.38 23.49 -2.33
C ASP A 164 15.19 22.58 -1.99
N TRP A 165 15.33 21.84 -0.90
CA TRP A 165 14.36 20.80 -0.52
C TRP A 165 13.04 21.33 0.05
N GLN A 166 12.91 22.64 0.21
CA GLN A 166 11.65 23.26 0.66
C GLN A 166 10.71 23.51 -0.52
N ASN A 167 11.25 23.65 -1.72
CA ASN A 167 10.50 23.92 -2.93
C ASN A 167 10.47 22.70 -3.84
N ALA A 168 9.34 22.48 -4.49
CA ALA A 168 9.15 21.34 -5.38
C ALA A 168 9.48 21.71 -6.83
N ASP A 169 10.12 20.78 -7.56
CA ASP A 169 10.09 20.73 -9.02
C ASP A 169 8.78 20.07 -9.50
N ILE A 170 8.31 19.05 -8.77
CA ILE A 170 7.07 18.34 -9.07
C ILE A 170 6.27 18.18 -7.78
N ALA A 171 5.00 18.56 -7.80
CA ALA A 171 4.06 18.38 -6.69
C ALA A 171 2.65 18.18 -7.25
N THR A 172 2.28 16.94 -7.54
CA THR A 172 1.02 16.63 -8.25
C THR A 172 0.38 15.33 -7.77
N MET A 173 -0.94 15.24 -7.89
CA MET A 173 -1.65 13.98 -7.70
C MET A 173 -1.45 13.08 -8.92
N THR A 174 -1.19 11.80 -8.67
CA THR A 174 -1.21 10.74 -9.66
C THR A 174 -2.29 9.72 -9.29
N MET A 175 -2.77 9.01 -10.30
CA MET A 175 -3.86 8.06 -10.18
C MET A 175 -3.51 6.80 -10.95
N SER A 176 -3.68 5.62 -10.36
CA SER A 176 -3.62 4.37 -11.12
C SER A 176 -4.75 4.34 -12.13
N THR A 177 -4.46 4.02 -13.39
CA THR A 177 -5.49 3.92 -14.43
C THR A 177 -6.46 2.78 -14.11
N PRO A 178 -7.76 3.06 -13.91
CA PRO A 178 -8.76 2.01 -13.72
C PRO A 178 -8.82 1.09 -14.94
N GLY A 179 -9.05 -0.21 -14.72
CA GLY A 179 -9.33 -1.18 -15.79
C GLY A 179 -8.13 -1.65 -16.62
N LEU A 180 -6.90 -1.20 -16.31
CA LEU A 180 -5.70 -1.60 -17.06
C LEU A 180 -5.27 -3.05 -16.77
N ALA A 181 -5.68 -3.59 -15.61
CA ALA A 181 -5.49 -4.99 -15.24
C ALA A 181 -6.85 -5.69 -15.08
N PRO A 182 -6.95 -6.98 -15.44
CA PRO A 182 -8.15 -7.75 -15.17
C PRO A 182 -8.44 -7.80 -13.66
N PRO A 183 -9.70 -7.98 -13.25
CA PRO A 183 -10.04 -8.14 -11.85
C PRO A 183 -9.31 -9.33 -11.20
N PRO A 184 -9.07 -9.27 -9.88
CA PRO A 184 -8.58 -10.41 -9.14
C PRO A 184 -9.44 -11.65 -9.25
N VAL A 185 -8.80 -12.80 -9.40
CA VAL A 185 -9.38 -14.07 -8.94
C VAL A 185 -8.96 -14.27 -7.49
N VAL A 186 -9.92 -14.20 -6.57
CA VAL A 186 -9.70 -14.51 -5.16
C VAL A 186 -10.04 -15.98 -4.93
N HIS A 187 -9.10 -16.73 -4.36
CA HIS A 187 -9.23 -18.16 -4.12
C HIS A 187 -9.64 -18.49 -2.68
N GLN A 188 -9.28 -17.63 -1.74
CA GLN A 188 -9.67 -17.79 -0.35
C GLN A 188 -9.88 -16.43 0.28
N GLN A 189 -10.91 -16.35 1.12
CA GLN A 189 -11.19 -15.17 1.92
C GLN A 189 -11.38 -15.58 3.38
N LEU A 190 -10.60 -14.95 4.27
CA LEU A 190 -10.76 -15.11 5.71
C LEU A 190 -11.14 -13.79 6.33
N LYS A 191 -11.96 -13.85 7.39
CA LYS A 191 -12.32 -12.71 8.22
C LYS A 191 -11.90 -12.96 9.67
N GLY A 192 -11.40 -11.91 10.31
CA GLY A 192 -10.97 -11.97 11.71
C GLY A 192 -10.90 -10.59 12.36
N GLU A 193 -10.46 -10.56 13.62
CA GLU A 193 -10.31 -9.35 14.41
C GLU A 193 -8.88 -8.84 14.32
N GLY A 194 -8.73 -7.57 13.94
CA GLY A 194 -7.43 -6.99 13.61
C GLY A 194 -6.96 -6.00 14.66
N ARG A 195 -5.67 -6.06 14.97
CA ARG A 195 -4.94 -5.04 15.71
C ARG A 195 -3.66 -4.67 14.99
N PHE A 196 -3.30 -3.40 15.06
CA PHE A 196 -1.99 -2.93 14.63
C PHE A 196 -1.48 -1.89 15.62
N ALA A 197 -0.16 -1.79 15.71
CA ALA A 197 0.52 -0.82 16.54
C ALA A 197 1.72 -0.26 15.79
N PHE A 198 2.05 1.00 16.04
CA PHE A 198 3.26 1.62 15.50
C PHE A 198 4.10 2.14 16.66
N SER A 199 5.38 1.78 16.63
CA SER A 199 6.34 2.08 17.69
C SER A 199 7.11 3.34 17.35
N ARG A 200 7.32 4.18 18.38
CA ARG A 200 8.12 5.38 18.26
C ARG A 200 9.56 5.09 18.65
N LEU A 201 10.52 5.56 17.85
CA LEU A 201 11.90 5.66 18.27
C LEU A 201 12.01 6.71 19.40
N ALA A 202 12.29 6.23 20.61
CA ALA A 202 12.75 7.08 21.71
C ALA A 202 14.19 7.55 21.40
N GLY A 203 14.45 8.85 21.50
CA GLY A 203 15.81 9.39 21.39
C GLY A 203 16.29 9.85 20.00
N ARG A 204 17.53 10.35 19.96
CA ARG A 204 18.19 11.10 18.87
C ARG A 204 18.82 10.23 17.78
N ILE A 205 18.39 8.97 17.63
CA ILE A 205 19.03 8.03 16.70
C ILE A 205 18.26 8.06 15.36
N CYS A 206 19.00 8.41 14.31
CA CYS A 206 18.63 8.56 12.89
C CYS A 206 17.73 9.75 12.48
N ARG A 207 18.32 10.94 12.26
CA ARG A 207 17.60 12.15 11.84
C ARG A 207 17.12 12.19 10.37
N ARG A 208 17.49 11.23 9.50
CA ARG A 208 17.18 11.28 8.04
C ARG A 208 16.04 10.35 7.62
N SER A 209 16.07 9.05 7.92
CA SER A 209 14.96 8.13 7.62
C SER A 209 13.75 8.35 8.55
N THR A 210 13.99 8.66 9.82
CA THR A 210 12.92 8.92 10.79
C THR A 210 12.39 10.35 10.73
N ARG A 211 12.96 11.26 9.92
CA ARG A 211 12.37 12.59 9.73
C ARG A 211 11.09 12.49 8.91
N THR A 212 11.07 11.62 7.92
CA THR A 212 9.87 11.27 7.15
C THR A 212 8.84 10.66 8.08
N LEU A 213 9.21 9.69 8.93
CA LEU A 213 8.30 9.18 9.97
C LEU A 213 7.85 10.25 10.97
N ARG A 214 8.74 11.08 11.55
CA ARG A 214 8.41 12.13 12.54
C ARG A 214 7.68 13.37 11.99
N ARG A 215 7.75 13.62 10.68
CA ARG A 215 7.14 14.78 9.99
C ARG A 215 6.01 14.41 9.05
N LEU A 216 5.82 13.12 8.71
CA LEU A 216 4.52 12.65 8.26
C LEU A 216 3.51 13.14 9.31
N PRO A 217 2.53 13.97 8.94
CA PRO A 217 1.48 14.35 9.85
C PRO A 217 0.87 13.11 10.54
N ALA A 218 0.89 11.93 9.89
CA ALA A 218 0.51 10.63 10.42
C ALA A 218 1.11 10.37 11.79
N CYS A 219 2.43 10.34 11.93
CA CYS A 219 2.99 9.97 13.24
C CYS A 219 2.83 11.07 14.31
N ARG A 220 2.52 12.32 13.95
CA ARG A 220 2.16 13.37 14.94
C ARG A 220 0.69 13.28 15.36
N CYS A 221 -0.17 12.95 14.41
CA CYS A 221 -1.60 12.74 14.52
C CYS A 221 -1.96 11.45 15.25
N TRP A 222 -1.08 10.45 15.18
CA TRP A 222 -1.24 9.19 15.90
C TRP A 222 -0.91 9.31 17.40
N ASN A 223 -0.37 10.45 17.86
CA ASN A 223 -0.06 10.67 19.28
C ASN A 223 -1.31 10.80 20.17
N SER A 224 -2.50 11.13 19.65
CA SER A 224 -3.75 11.10 20.43
C SER A 224 -4.42 9.73 20.41
N ALA A 225 -4.00 8.83 19.52
CA ALA A 225 -4.68 7.56 19.25
C ALA A 225 -3.80 6.32 19.49
N ALA A 226 -2.65 6.48 20.16
CA ALA A 226 -1.79 5.38 20.63
C ALA A 226 -2.39 4.56 21.79
N ARG A 227 -3.72 4.40 21.80
CA ARG A 227 -4.40 3.33 22.52
C ARG A 227 -4.62 2.24 21.49
N SER A 228 -4.19 1.01 21.80
CA SER A 228 -4.50 -0.20 21.05
C SER A 228 -5.80 -0.04 20.22
N PHE A 229 -5.67 0.13 18.90
CA PHE A 229 -6.85 0.25 18.06
C PHE A 229 -7.51 -1.12 18.00
N ARG A 230 -8.64 -1.27 18.72
CA ARG A 230 -9.54 -2.40 18.54
C ARG A 230 -10.47 -2.04 17.39
N SER A 231 -10.19 -2.57 16.20
CA SER A 231 -11.17 -2.56 15.13
C SER A 231 -12.20 -3.67 15.38
N ARG A 232 -13.49 -3.30 15.45
CA ARG A 232 -14.61 -4.27 15.37
C ARG A 232 -14.98 -4.62 13.93
N GLN A 233 -14.24 -4.17 12.93
CA GLN A 233 -14.62 -4.33 11.53
C GLN A 233 -13.49 -4.92 10.68
N ALA A 234 -13.72 -6.21 10.37
CA ALA A 234 -13.23 -7.00 9.25
C ALA A 234 -11.75 -6.79 8.89
N SER A 235 -10.90 -7.63 9.49
CA SER A 235 -9.66 -7.99 8.84
C SER A 235 -9.99 -8.92 7.70
N GLN A 236 -9.54 -8.61 6.49
CA GLN A 236 -9.71 -9.51 5.36
C GLN A 236 -8.36 -10.00 4.86
N ILE A 237 -8.23 -11.30 4.75
CA ILE A 237 -7.12 -11.95 4.07
C ILE A 237 -7.67 -12.51 2.77
N SER A 238 -7.15 -12.07 1.64
CA SER A 238 -7.41 -12.74 0.36
C SER A 238 -6.13 -13.33 -0.21
N LEU A 239 -6.23 -14.59 -0.61
CA LEU A 239 -5.21 -15.36 -1.29
C LEU A 239 -5.54 -15.42 -2.77
N ARG A 240 -4.57 -15.09 -3.61
CA ARG A 240 -4.65 -15.10 -5.06
C ARG A 240 -3.63 -16.09 -5.60
N TRP A 241 -4.08 -16.95 -6.52
CA TRP A 241 -3.24 -17.85 -7.29
C TRP A 241 -3.59 -17.70 -8.79
N SER A 242 -2.61 -17.85 -9.67
CA SER A 242 -2.85 -18.02 -11.10
C SER A 242 -1.84 -19.05 -11.61
N PRO A 243 -2.26 -20.07 -12.36
CA PRO A 243 -1.30 -20.99 -12.96
C PRO A 243 -0.45 -20.24 -13.97
N PHE A 244 0.86 -20.24 -13.76
CA PHE A 244 1.84 -19.80 -14.74
C PHE A 244 1.88 -20.83 -15.88
N ASP A 245 1.46 -20.46 -17.09
CA ASP A 245 1.77 -21.26 -18.28
C ASP A 245 3.16 -20.87 -18.79
N SER A 246 4.13 -21.75 -18.56
CA SER A 246 5.52 -21.58 -18.98
C SER A 246 5.71 -21.56 -20.50
N ARG A 247 4.65 -21.74 -21.29
CA ARG A 247 4.71 -21.76 -22.76
C ARG A 247 4.62 -20.39 -23.43
N VAL A 248 4.32 -19.32 -22.68
CA VAL A 248 4.26 -17.96 -23.23
C VAL A 248 5.41 -17.11 -22.68
N GLY A 249 6.60 -17.30 -23.24
CA GLY A 249 7.73 -16.39 -23.03
C GLY A 249 7.43 -14.98 -23.57
N PRO A 250 8.19 -13.95 -23.17
CA PRO A 250 7.96 -12.59 -23.65
C PRO A 250 8.27 -12.50 -25.14
N GLY A 251 7.23 -12.37 -25.96
CA GLY A 251 7.34 -12.07 -27.38
C GLY A 251 7.92 -10.68 -27.58
N TYR A 252 9.24 -10.58 -27.66
CA TYR A 252 9.94 -9.38 -28.10
C TYR A 252 9.73 -9.21 -29.61
N GLN A 253 8.66 -8.53 -30.01
CA GLN A 253 8.46 -8.13 -31.40
C GLN A 253 9.42 -6.97 -31.71
N ARG A 254 10.56 -7.27 -32.35
CA ARG A 254 11.39 -6.24 -33.00
C ARG A 254 10.54 -5.54 -34.05
N LYS A 255 10.17 -4.28 -33.83
CA LYS A 255 9.74 -3.40 -34.93
C LYS A 255 10.93 -3.28 -35.90
N LYS A 256 10.80 -3.91 -37.08
CA LYS A 256 11.66 -3.60 -38.23
C LYS A 256 11.40 -2.14 -38.59
N HIS A 257 12.38 -1.27 -38.37
CA HIS A 257 12.43 0.00 -39.10
C HIS A 257 12.78 -0.32 -40.54
N SER A 258 11.78 -0.26 -41.42
CA SER A 258 12.00 -0.15 -42.86
C SER A 258 12.54 1.27 -43.11
N ALA A 259 13.85 1.38 -43.29
CA ALA A 259 14.41 2.46 -44.08
C ALA A 259 14.15 2.13 -45.55
N SER A 260 13.47 3.04 -46.24
CA SER A 260 13.35 3.04 -47.71
C SER A 260 14.10 4.28 -48.22
N PRO A 261 14.67 4.20 -49.44
CA PRO A 261 15.93 4.81 -49.83
C PRO A 261 15.91 6.34 -49.99
#